data_AF-A0A9W9CME6-F1
#
_entry.id   AF-A0A9W9CME6-F1
#
_cell.length_a   1.000
_cell.length_b   1.000
_cell.length_c   1.000
_cell.angle_alpha   90.00
_cell.angle_beta   90.00
_cell.angle_gamma   90.00
#
_symmetry.space_group_name_H-M   'P 1'
#
loop_
_entity.id
_entity.type
_entity.pdbx_description
1 polymer ?
#
loop_
_entity_poly.entity_id
_entity_poly.type
_entity_poly.pdbx_seq_one_letter_code
_entity_poly.pdbx_strand_id
1 'polypeptide(L)'
;MFNLLEHTIIFLSLVLFALGTPIETTSVPFTTIQPTGTETTLAKRADPSEYPWADPSDPVHAIIENEFKWFGWNKENEQDKHDGQRIHQAFREWHEFAQAGANDMDDFDSLRFKRWFRGGKEDPVPGPEGVKKTFENMINRNTGVAGPNIAKMVLHREELPAYPDYCAKRPKMNAYTIAESGAFHFCDKGIKLPLNSELNCDDFTESVSGKMKSVSMTILHESTHYDGIDGTDFGIDDEGGNSASKCFEIDGEAKIQNAQNYAWMAADAYWSAKCKKEFVDPPPGTTDNDDTVNIPGDLPSGPTKALTIVAEAELLSSFPGITFGGWETTTWKFFATDYGKTVNCRTDILKEEETQQNLTKQLFPFGVYNFQLYGEACQYRNNGHTTGRLICGDKDIECTVDPGSTNPPSASPGDKGNYKCGDKRIRQPMFTCPY
;
A
#
# COMPACT_ATOMS: atom_id res chain seq x y z
N MET A 1 28.61 -56.78 52.80
CA MET A 1 27.22 -57.26 52.59
C MET A 1 26.40 -56.02 52.29
N PHE A 2 25.92 -55.70 51.09
CA PHE A 2 25.58 -56.45 49.88
C PHE A 2 25.91 -55.62 48.62
N ASN A 3 26.40 -56.32 47.58
CA ASN A 3 26.39 -56.14 46.11
C ASN A 3 25.83 -54.83 45.52
N LEU A 4 26.52 -54.04 44.68
CA LEU A 4 27.22 -54.29 43.39
C LEU A 4 26.28 -54.84 42.29
N LEU A 5 25.88 -53.99 41.33
CA LEU A 5 25.60 -54.41 39.94
C LEU A 5 25.50 -53.19 39.01
N GLU A 6 26.60 -52.92 38.31
CA GLU A 6 26.66 -52.16 37.06
C GLU A 6 25.94 -52.94 35.96
N HIS A 7 25.15 -52.27 35.11
CA HIS A 7 24.64 -52.85 33.86
C HIS A 7 25.30 -52.14 32.68
N THR A 8 26.36 -52.78 32.18
CA THR A 8 26.90 -52.57 30.84
C THR A 8 26.05 -53.42 29.89
N ILE A 9 25.28 -52.80 29.00
CA ILE A 9 24.61 -53.51 27.90
C ILE A 9 25.36 -53.21 26.61
N ILE A 10 26.05 -54.24 26.14
CA ILE A 10 26.68 -54.36 24.83
C ILE A 10 25.57 -54.71 23.83
N PHE A 11 25.29 -53.83 22.87
CA PHE A 11 24.53 -54.19 21.67
C PHE A 11 25.51 -54.38 20.51
N LEU A 12 25.81 -55.66 20.25
CA LEU A 12 26.43 -56.16 19.04
C LEU A 12 25.28 -56.60 18.14
N SER A 13 25.12 -56.01 16.95
CA SER A 13 24.21 -56.57 15.93
C SER A 13 24.68 -56.23 14.51
N LEU A 14 25.14 -57.31 13.87
CA LEU A 14 25.02 -57.67 12.46
C LEU A 14 25.31 -56.61 11.39
N VAL A 15 26.52 -56.69 10.85
CA VAL A 15 26.85 -56.28 9.48
C VAL A 15 26.34 -57.37 8.54
N LEU A 16 25.26 -57.11 7.80
CA LEU A 16 24.88 -57.90 6.63
C LEU A 16 25.66 -57.40 5.41
N PHE A 17 26.54 -58.24 4.88
CA PHE A 17 27.09 -58.12 3.53
C PHE A 17 25.98 -58.44 2.53
N ALA A 18 25.39 -57.42 1.91
CA ALA A 18 24.64 -57.57 0.68
C ALA A 18 25.60 -57.43 -0.50
N LEU A 19 25.82 -58.53 -1.21
CA LEU A 19 26.48 -58.56 -2.51
C LEU A 19 25.57 -57.88 -3.54
N GLY A 20 25.73 -56.57 -3.69
CA GLY A 20 25.14 -55.81 -4.78
C GLY A 20 25.93 -56.01 -6.06
N THR A 21 25.28 -56.58 -7.08
CA THR A 21 25.75 -56.59 -8.46
C THR A 21 26.05 -55.16 -8.93
N PRO A 22 27.11 -54.92 -9.73
CA PRO A 22 27.37 -53.60 -10.28
C PRO A 22 26.20 -53.22 -11.19
N ILE A 23 25.45 -52.21 -10.78
CA ILE A 23 24.52 -51.51 -11.67
C ILE A 23 25.40 -50.70 -12.61
N GLU A 24 25.42 -51.08 -13.89
CA GLU A 24 25.93 -50.22 -14.95
C GLU A 24 25.10 -48.94 -14.93
N THR A 25 25.65 -47.88 -14.31
CA THR A 25 25.17 -46.53 -14.50
C THR A 25 25.50 -46.15 -15.93
N THR A 26 24.54 -46.33 -16.83
CA THR A 26 24.51 -45.56 -18.06
C THR A 26 24.40 -44.10 -17.65
N SER A 27 25.55 -43.44 -17.56
CA SER A 27 25.64 -41.99 -17.46
C SER A 27 25.00 -41.44 -18.73
N VAL A 28 23.70 -41.17 -18.67
CA VAL A 28 23.07 -40.29 -19.63
C VAL A 28 23.86 -39.00 -19.52
N PRO A 29 24.52 -38.52 -20.59
CA PRO A 29 25.21 -37.25 -20.53
C PRO A 29 24.15 -36.23 -20.11
N PHE A 30 24.33 -35.63 -18.94
CA PHE A 30 23.67 -34.38 -18.63
C PHE A 30 24.16 -33.43 -19.71
N THR A 31 23.33 -33.23 -20.73
CA THR A 31 23.44 -32.06 -21.57
C THR A 31 23.26 -30.91 -20.59
N THR A 32 24.38 -30.32 -20.17
CA THR A 32 24.37 -28.99 -19.58
C THR A 32 23.61 -28.15 -20.59
N ILE A 33 22.36 -27.82 -20.27
CA ILE A 33 21.65 -26.77 -20.97
C ILE A 33 22.46 -25.54 -20.60
N GLN A 34 23.50 -25.24 -21.38
CA GLN A 34 24.02 -23.90 -21.41
C GLN A 34 22.80 -23.03 -21.68
N PRO A 35 22.52 -22.02 -20.85
CA PRO A 35 21.50 -21.05 -21.17
C PRO A 35 21.97 -20.36 -22.45
N THR A 36 21.57 -20.90 -23.61
CA THR A 36 21.65 -20.25 -24.91
C THR A 36 20.48 -19.27 -25.00
N GLY A 37 20.36 -18.44 -23.98
CA GLY A 37 19.69 -17.17 -24.06
C GLY A 37 20.80 -16.15 -24.17
N THR A 38 21.11 -15.75 -25.41
CA THR A 38 21.67 -14.43 -25.71
C THR A 38 21.13 -13.42 -24.71
N GLU A 39 22.01 -12.73 -23.97
CA GLU A 39 21.70 -11.59 -23.09
C GLU A 39 20.23 -11.19 -23.22
N THR A 40 19.35 -11.89 -22.48
CA THR A 40 17.94 -11.51 -22.40
C THR A 40 18.04 -10.10 -21.90
N THR A 41 17.68 -9.13 -22.74
CA THR A 41 17.72 -7.69 -22.50
C THR A 41 17.44 -7.46 -21.03
N LEU A 42 18.51 -7.43 -20.24
CA LEU A 42 18.45 -7.18 -18.82
C LEU A 42 17.81 -5.82 -18.81
N ALA A 43 16.64 -5.71 -18.18
CA ALA A 43 15.96 -4.44 -18.00
C ALA A 43 17.05 -3.44 -17.63
N LYS A 44 17.41 -2.56 -18.58
CA LYS A 44 18.29 -1.45 -18.23
C LYS A 44 17.53 -0.78 -17.10
N ARG A 45 18.26 -0.45 -16.02
CA ARG A 45 17.78 0.53 -15.04
C ARG A 45 17.03 1.56 -15.87
N ALA A 46 15.72 1.70 -15.68
CA ALA A 46 15.00 2.80 -16.30
C ALA A 46 15.87 4.01 -16.01
N ASP A 47 16.34 4.68 -17.06
CA ASP A 47 17.15 5.88 -16.83
C ASP A 47 16.37 6.71 -15.81
N PRO A 48 16.98 7.23 -14.73
CA PRO A 48 16.25 8.08 -13.78
C PRO A 48 15.49 9.23 -14.48
N SER A 49 15.92 9.63 -15.70
CA SER A 49 15.20 10.55 -16.59
C SER A 49 14.04 9.94 -17.42
N GLU A 50 13.99 8.61 -17.56
CA GLU A 50 12.87 7.84 -18.10
C GLU A 50 11.83 7.48 -17.02
N TYR A 51 12.12 7.80 -15.76
CA TYR A 51 11.23 7.62 -14.61
C TYR A 51 10.39 8.88 -14.36
N PRO A 52 9.07 8.90 -14.62
CA PRO A 52 8.31 10.16 -14.57
C PRO A 52 7.90 10.61 -13.16
N TRP A 53 8.10 9.79 -12.11
CA TRP A 53 7.42 9.98 -10.82
C TRP A 53 8.33 10.34 -9.65
N ALA A 54 9.63 10.10 -9.76
CA ALA A 54 10.58 10.51 -8.76
C ALA A 54 10.92 11.98 -8.99
N ASP A 55 10.42 12.86 -8.13
CA ASP A 55 10.88 14.24 -8.08
C ASP A 55 12.29 14.24 -7.45
N PRO A 56 13.37 14.58 -8.20
CA PRO A 56 14.72 14.60 -7.66
C PRO A 56 14.92 15.70 -6.60
N SER A 57 13.96 16.62 -6.46
CA SER A 57 13.93 17.61 -5.38
C SER A 57 13.22 17.11 -4.11
N ASP A 58 12.56 15.95 -4.17
CA ASP A 58 11.94 15.33 -2.99
C ASP A 58 13.05 14.86 -2.03
N PRO A 59 13.05 15.28 -0.74
CA PRO A 59 14.03 14.81 0.23
C PRO A 59 14.01 13.28 0.43
N VAL A 60 12.93 12.59 0.05
CA VAL A 60 12.83 11.12 0.03
C VAL A 60 13.54 10.52 -1.19
N HIS A 61 13.93 11.32 -2.18
CA HIS A 61 14.65 10.83 -3.37
C HIS A 61 15.95 10.09 -3.02
N ALA A 62 16.65 10.53 -1.98
CA ALA A 62 17.84 9.83 -1.48
C ALA A 62 17.49 8.44 -0.92
N ILE A 63 16.30 8.27 -0.33
CA ILE A 63 15.86 7.01 0.27
C ILE A 63 15.52 5.96 -0.81
N ILE A 64 15.01 6.40 -1.96
CA ILE A 64 14.67 5.54 -3.11
C ILE A 64 15.83 5.29 -4.08
N GLU A 65 17.06 5.72 -3.77
CA GLU A 65 18.23 5.57 -4.66
C GLU A 65 18.45 4.11 -5.11
N ASN A 66 18.04 3.16 -4.25
CA ASN A 66 18.14 1.71 -4.45
C ASN A 66 16.77 1.04 -4.66
N GLU A 67 15.79 1.72 -5.26
CA GLU A 67 14.57 1.07 -5.75
C GLU A 67 14.89 -0.04 -6.76
N PHE A 68 14.06 -1.09 -6.76
CA PHE A 68 14.16 -2.19 -7.72
C PHE A 68 13.97 -1.71 -9.16
N LYS A 69 14.39 -2.54 -10.13
CA LYS A 69 14.26 -2.23 -11.56
C LYS A 69 12.86 -2.56 -12.06
N TRP A 70 12.47 -1.96 -13.18
CA TRP A 70 11.17 -2.15 -13.82
C TRP A 70 11.36 -2.82 -15.17
N PHE A 71 10.59 -3.87 -15.49
CA PHE A 71 10.65 -4.57 -16.78
C PHE A 71 9.25 -4.73 -17.41
N GLY A 72 9.14 -4.37 -18.70
CA GLY A 72 7.91 -4.53 -19.47
C GLY A 72 6.82 -3.47 -19.23
N TRP A 73 7.13 -2.40 -18.48
CA TRP A 73 6.18 -1.32 -18.20
C TRP A 73 6.11 -0.30 -19.33
N ASN A 74 4.90 0.05 -19.77
CA ASN A 74 4.66 1.03 -20.82
C ASN A 74 4.16 2.36 -20.23
N LYS A 75 5.01 3.38 -20.21
CA LYS A 75 4.67 4.71 -19.66
C LYS A 75 3.52 5.44 -20.36
N GLU A 76 3.22 5.08 -21.61
CA GLU A 76 2.11 5.65 -22.39
C GLU A 76 0.78 4.92 -22.13
N ASN A 77 0.82 3.77 -21.44
CA ASN A 77 -0.38 3.06 -21.01
C ASN A 77 -0.84 3.63 -19.66
N GLU A 78 -2.06 4.14 -19.59
CA GLU A 78 -2.58 4.79 -18.37
C GLU A 78 -2.72 3.82 -17.19
N GLN A 79 -3.00 2.53 -17.43
CA GLN A 79 -3.06 1.53 -16.37
C GLN A 79 -1.66 1.24 -15.80
N ASP A 80 -0.67 1.03 -16.66
CA ASP A 80 0.73 0.83 -16.25
C ASP A 80 1.26 2.05 -15.49
N LYS A 81 0.90 3.24 -15.94
CA LYS A 81 1.22 4.50 -15.27
C LYS A 81 0.59 4.58 -13.88
N HIS A 82 -0.71 4.29 -13.78
CA HIS A 82 -1.42 4.26 -12.50
C HIS A 82 -0.81 3.24 -11.52
N ASP A 83 -0.65 1.99 -11.97
CA ASP A 83 -0.14 0.91 -11.13
C ASP A 83 1.33 1.12 -10.75
N GLY A 84 2.13 1.62 -11.69
CA GLY A 84 3.53 1.94 -11.46
C GLY A 84 3.71 3.07 -10.45
N GLN A 85 2.91 4.14 -10.54
CA GLN A 85 2.89 5.21 -9.54
C GLN A 85 2.52 4.70 -8.15
N ARG A 86 1.52 3.81 -8.08
CA ARG A 86 1.07 3.22 -6.81
C ARG A 86 2.16 2.35 -6.18
N ILE A 87 2.79 1.48 -6.96
CA ILE A 87 3.86 0.61 -6.47
C ILE A 87 5.08 1.44 -6.06
N HIS A 88 5.41 2.51 -6.79
CA HIS A 88 6.47 3.43 -6.40
C HIS A 88 6.19 4.12 -5.06
N GLN A 89 4.99 4.68 -4.92
CA GLN A 89 4.57 5.29 -3.66
C GLN A 89 4.60 4.26 -2.52
N ALA A 90 4.20 3.01 -2.80
CA ALA A 90 4.31 1.93 -1.85
C ALA A 90 5.76 1.60 -1.49
N PHE A 91 6.71 1.67 -2.43
CA PHE A 91 8.14 1.50 -2.15
C PHE A 91 8.70 2.63 -1.29
N ARG A 92 8.25 3.87 -1.52
CA ARG A 92 8.55 4.98 -0.62
C ARG A 92 8.05 4.71 0.79
N GLU A 93 6.87 4.13 0.95
CA GLU A 93 6.35 3.82 2.29
C GLU A 93 6.94 2.54 2.88
N TRP A 94 7.46 1.64 2.03
CA TRP A 94 8.11 0.40 2.42
C TRP A 94 9.37 0.65 3.25
N HIS A 95 10.13 1.72 2.97
CA HIS A 95 11.32 2.02 3.77
C HIS A 95 10.95 2.27 5.24
N GLU A 96 9.75 2.78 5.53
CA GLU A 96 9.30 3.03 6.90
C GLU A 96 9.07 1.72 7.66
N PHE A 97 8.50 0.71 6.97
CA PHE A 97 8.37 -0.64 7.50
C PHE A 97 9.73 -1.30 7.71
N ALA A 98 10.58 -1.32 6.68
CA ALA A 98 11.90 -1.93 6.77
C ALA A 98 12.73 -1.29 7.90
N GLN A 99 12.69 0.04 8.02
CA GLN A 99 13.39 0.77 9.08
C GLN A 99 12.82 0.47 10.47
N ALA A 100 11.50 0.42 10.61
CA ALA A 100 10.86 0.09 11.88
C ALA A 100 11.20 -1.34 12.32
N GLY A 101 11.13 -2.32 11.40
CA GLY A 101 11.54 -3.70 11.64
C GLY A 101 13.01 -3.80 12.05
N ALA A 102 13.90 -3.15 11.29
CA ALA A 102 15.34 -3.14 11.57
C ALA A 102 15.68 -2.48 12.92
N ASN A 103 14.96 -1.43 13.32
CA ASN A 103 15.14 -0.79 14.62
C ASN A 103 14.68 -1.67 15.78
N ASP A 104 13.67 -2.48 15.57
CA ASP A 104 13.14 -3.37 16.61
C ASP A 104 14.02 -4.61 16.84
N MET A 105 14.98 -4.86 15.95
CA MET A 105 16.00 -5.93 16.09
C MET A 105 17.06 -5.63 17.16
N ASP A 106 17.05 -4.45 17.78
CA ASP A 106 17.99 -4.15 18.87
C ASP A 106 17.61 -4.85 20.19
N ASP A 107 16.38 -5.34 20.29
CA ASP A 107 15.86 -6.05 21.46
C ASP A 107 15.17 -7.37 21.05
N PHE A 108 15.96 -8.44 21.00
CA PHE A 108 15.45 -9.81 20.79
C PHE A 108 14.57 -10.31 21.95
N ASP A 109 14.53 -9.57 23.07
CA ASP A 109 13.63 -9.84 24.18
C ASP A 109 12.30 -9.06 24.10
N SER A 110 12.13 -8.20 23.10
CA SER A 110 10.90 -7.45 22.89
C SER A 110 9.71 -8.39 22.67
N LEU A 111 8.52 -7.94 23.10
CA LEU A 111 7.28 -8.69 22.86
C LEU A 111 7.04 -8.92 21.37
N ARG A 112 7.40 -7.95 20.53
CA ARG A 112 7.24 -8.03 19.09
C ARG A 112 8.18 -9.05 18.45
N PHE A 113 9.48 -9.04 18.79
CA PHE A 113 10.40 -10.06 18.30
C PHE A 113 9.95 -11.46 18.71
N LYS A 114 9.55 -11.63 19.97
CA LYS A 114 9.03 -12.91 20.48
C LYS A 114 7.78 -13.37 19.73
N ARG A 115 6.83 -12.47 19.45
CA ARG A 115 5.61 -12.76 18.70
C ARG A 115 5.89 -13.34 17.31
N TRP A 116 6.85 -12.77 16.58
CA TRP A 116 7.08 -13.10 15.18
C TRP A 116 8.18 -14.13 14.97
N PHE A 117 9.14 -14.28 15.87
CA PHE A 117 10.31 -15.15 15.63
C PHE A 117 10.62 -16.16 16.73
N ARG A 118 9.95 -16.11 17.89
CA ARG A 118 10.16 -17.13 18.93
C ARG A 118 9.16 -18.27 18.81
N GLY A 119 9.67 -19.50 18.65
CA GLY A 119 8.87 -20.71 18.79
C GLY A 119 8.52 -20.94 20.27
N GLY A 120 7.26 -21.21 20.59
CA GLY A 120 6.80 -21.54 21.95
C GLY A 120 7.23 -20.59 23.08
N LYS A 121 6.82 -20.87 24.32
CA LYS A 121 7.25 -20.07 25.49
C LYS A 121 8.69 -20.36 25.93
N GLU A 122 9.27 -21.47 25.47
CA GLU A 122 10.52 -22.01 26.04
C GLU A 122 11.62 -22.27 25.02
N ASP A 123 11.33 -22.23 23.71
CA ASP A 123 12.40 -22.50 22.74
C ASP A 123 13.31 -21.27 22.58
N PRO A 124 14.64 -21.48 22.51
CA PRO A 124 15.56 -20.43 22.11
C PRO A 124 15.24 -20.01 20.68
N VAL A 125 15.34 -18.72 20.38
CA VAL A 125 15.14 -18.23 19.02
C VAL A 125 16.29 -18.73 18.16
N PRO A 126 16.04 -19.57 17.14
CA PRO A 126 17.08 -19.89 16.17
C PRO A 126 17.38 -18.63 15.35
N GLY A 127 18.67 -18.30 15.21
CA GLY A 127 19.14 -17.29 14.27
C GLY A 127 18.60 -15.84 14.42
N PRO A 128 18.49 -15.24 15.63
CA PRO A 128 18.06 -13.85 15.77
C PRO A 128 18.98 -12.85 15.04
N GLU A 129 20.28 -13.15 14.99
CA GLU A 129 21.25 -12.38 14.20
C GLU A 129 21.02 -12.54 12.68
N GLY A 130 20.48 -13.68 12.24
CA GLY A 130 20.05 -13.88 10.85
C GLY A 130 18.89 -12.95 10.52
N VAL A 131 17.82 -12.98 11.30
CA VAL A 131 16.66 -12.08 11.14
C VAL A 131 17.10 -10.60 11.09
N LYS A 132 17.99 -10.20 12.01
CA LYS A 132 18.55 -8.85 12.04
C LYS A 132 19.32 -8.53 10.76
N LYS A 133 20.19 -9.44 10.33
CA LYS A 133 20.96 -9.30 9.09
C LYS A 133 20.06 -9.23 7.85
N THR A 134 18.95 -9.97 7.82
CA THR A 134 17.94 -9.86 6.75
C THR A 134 17.44 -8.41 6.63
N PHE A 135 17.04 -7.79 7.74
CA PHE A 135 16.63 -6.38 7.76
C PHE A 135 17.76 -5.41 7.39
N GLU A 136 18.98 -5.62 7.89
CA GLU A 136 20.14 -4.79 7.56
C GLU A 136 20.55 -4.87 6.07
N ASN A 137 20.29 -6.01 5.42
CA ASN A 137 20.50 -6.17 3.98
C ASN A 137 19.39 -5.51 3.14
N MET A 138 18.18 -5.36 3.70
CA MET A 138 17.09 -4.61 3.08
C MET A 138 17.24 -3.10 3.25
N ILE A 139 17.74 -2.59 4.38
CA ILE A 139 17.79 -1.15 4.65
C ILE A 139 18.99 -0.72 5.47
N ASN A 140 19.59 0.41 5.09
CA ASN A 140 20.60 1.07 5.91
C ASN A 140 19.93 1.87 7.03
N ARG A 141 19.96 1.31 8.24
CA ARG A 141 19.29 1.86 9.43
C ARG A 141 19.64 3.30 9.78
N ASN A 142 20.82 3.78 9.40
CA ASN A 142 21.26 5.14 9.73
C ASN A 142 20.73 6.18 8.75
N THR A 143 20.43 5.77 7.54
CA THR A 143 20.07 6.68 6.43
C THR A 143 18.64 6.47 5.94
N GLY A 144 18.02 5.34 6.28
CA GLY A 144 16.74 4.90 5.71
C GLY A 144 16.84 4.42 4.26
N VAL A 145 18.01 4.54 3.62
CA VAL A 145 18.20 4.17 2.20
C VAL A 145 18.08 2.67 2.05
N ALA A 146 17.33 2.22 1.04
CA ALA A 146 17.20 0.81 0.70
C ALA A 146 18.59 0.19 0.45
N GLY A 147 18.78 -1.07 0.85
CA GLY A 147 20.02 -1.80 0.70
C GLY A 147 20.34 -2.04 -0.78
N PRO A 148 21.63 -2.16 -1.16
CA PRO A 148 22.05 -2.30 -2.55
C PRO A 148 21.53 -3.59 -3.21
N ASN A 149 21.07 -4.58 -2.43
CA ASN A 149 20.47 -5.80 -2.96
C ASN A 149 19.03 -5.60 -3.41
N ILE A 150 18.27 -4.66 -2.84
CA ILE A 150 16.93 -4.29 -3.31
C ILE A 150 16.99 -3.75 -4.74
N ALA A 151 18.00 -2.92 -5.05
CA ALA A 151 18.23 -2.40 -6.40
C ALA A 151 18.55 -3.48 -7.46
N LYS A 152 18.82 -4.72 -7.04
CA LYS A 152 19.07 -5.85 -7.95
C LYS A 152 17.77 -6.57 -8.34
N MET A 153 16.72 -6.46 -7.53
CA MET A 153 15.41 -7.03 -7.84
C MET A 153 14.81 -6.37 -9.08
N VAL A 154 13.92 -7.08 -9.76
CA VAL A 154 13.26 -6.63 -10.99
C VAL A 154 11.77 -6.87 -10.89
N LEU A 155 10.98 -5.81 -10.91
CA LEU A 155 9.53 -5.84 -11.00
C LEU A 155 9.10 -6.01 -12.46
N HIS A 156 8.48 -7.15 -12.76
CA HIS A 156 7.92 -7.43 -14.08
C HIS A 156 6.46 -6.99 -14.17
N ARG A 157 6.13 -6.26 -15.23
CA ARG A 157 4.75 -5.83 -15.52
C ARG A 157 3.83 -7.02 -15.84
N GLU A 158 4.36 -7.93 -16.64
CA GLU A 158 3.68 -9.16 -17.06
C GLU A 158 4.17 -10.32 -16.20
N GLU A 159 3.39 -11.41 -16.19
CA GLU A 159 3.82 -12.63 -15.50
C GLU A 159 5.15 -13.16 -16.06
N LEU A 160 5.93 -13.76 -15.16
CA LEU A 160 7.24 -14.30 -15.50
C LEU A 160 7.07 -15.49 -16.46
N PRO A 161 7.87 -15.62 -17.53
CA PRO A 161 7.73 -16.73 -18.49
C PRO A 161 7.80 -18.13 -17.87
N ALA A 162 8.47 -18.27 -16.72
CA ALA A 162 8.54 -19.51 -15.95
C ALA A 162 7.20 -19.91 -15.28
N TYR A 163 6.28 -18.96 -15.11
CA TYR A 163 5.02 -19.11 -14.39
C TYR A 163 3.84 -18.49 -15.17
N PRO A 164 3.47 -19.06 -16.33
CA PRO A 164 2.32 -18.56 -17.09
C PRO A 164 0.99 -18.84 -16.38
N ASP A 165 0.13 -17.83 -16.36
CA ASP A 165 -1.19 -17.75 -15.71
C ASP A 165 -1.12 -17.96 -14.18
N TYR A 166 -0.02 -17.62 -13.53
CA TYR A 166 0.19 -17.92 -12.11
C TYR A 166 -0.77 -17.19 -11.18
N CYS A 167 -0.93 -15.87 -11.37
CA CYS A 167 -1.90 -15.03 -10.68
C CYS A 167 -3.32 -15.45 -11.03
N ALA A 168 -3.60 -15.76 -12.29
CA ALA A 168 -4.93 -16.21 -12.72
C ALA A 168 -5.35 -17.54 -12.05
N LYS A 169 -4.40 -18.47 -11.89
CA LYS A 169 -4.61 -19.74 -11.17
C LYS A 169 -4.68 -19.55 -9.65
N ARG A 170 -4.20 -18.41 -9.13
CA ARG A 170 -4.12 -18.10 -7.69
C ARG A 170 -4.71 -16.71 -7.41
N PRO A 171 -6.03 -16.51 -7.56
CA PRO A 171 -6.66 -15.18 -7.47
C PRO A 171 -6.54 -14.51 -6.09
N LYS A 172 -6.06 -15.23 -5.07
CA LYS A 172 -5.80 -14.71 -3.71
C LYS A 172 -4.36 -14.24 -3.50
N MET A 173 -3.47 -14.46 -4.46
CA MET A 173 -2.06 -14.08 -4.41
C MET A 173 -1.91 -12.57 -4.59
N ASN A 174 -1.04 -11.96 -3.81
CA ASN A 174 -0.76 -10.53 -3.91
C ASN A 174 0.39 -10.26 -4.87
N ALA A 175 1.48 -11.01 -4.71
CA ALA A 175 2.65 -10.99 -5.56
C ALA A 175 3.37 -12.35 -5.47
N TYR A 176 4.45 -12.51 -6.22
CA TYR A 176 5.40 -13.62 -6.08
C TYR A 176 6.79 -13.20 -6.56
N THR A 177 7.81 -13.91 -6.06
CA THR A 177 9.23 -13.68 -6.37
C THR A 177 9.91 -14.98 -6.80
N ILE A 178 10.82 -14.90 -7.78
CA ILE A 178 11.79 -15.95 -8.11
C ILE A 178 13.06 -15.66 -7.31
N ALA A 179 13.32 -16.50 -6.30
CA ALA A 179 14.35 -16.29 -5.31
C ALA A 179 15.74 -16.06 -5.90
N GLU A 180 16.13 -16.84 -6.91
CA GLU A 180 17.49 -16.80 -7.44
C GLU A 180 17.76 -15.53 -8.27
N SER A 181 16.75 -15.02 -8.97
CA SER A 181 16.89 -13.86 -9.85
C SER A 181 16.43 -12.55 -9.21
N GLY A 182 15.66 -12.60 -8.13
CA GLY A 182 14.97 -11.44 -7.57
C GLY A 182 13.94 -10.84 -8.53
N ALA A 183 13.47 -11.63 -9.50
CA ALA A 183 12.41 -11.21 -10.40
C ALA A 183 11.09 -11.42 -9.68
N PHE A 184 10.26 -10.39 -9.60
CA PHE A 184 8.99 -10.47 -8.89
C PHE A 184 7.89 -9.77 -9.68
N HIS A 185 6.66 -10.14 -9.37
CA HIS A 185 5.48 -9.67 -10.08
C HIS A 185 4.32 -9.48 -9.10
N PHE A 186 3.61 -8.37 -9.23
CA PHE A 186 2.38 -8.12 -8.50
C PHE A 186 1.17 -8.66 -9.27
N CYS A 187 0.39 -9.51 -8.62
CA CYS A 187 -0.94 -9.87 -9.09
C CYS A 187 -1.93 -8.71 -8.85
N ASP A 188 -3.04 -8.68 -9.60
CA ASP A 188 -4.08 -7.63 -9.49
C ASP A 188 -4.51 -7.34 -8.04
N LYS A 189 -4.66 -8.40 -7.23
CA LYS A 189 -5.07 -8.25 -5.82
C LYS A 189 -4.03 -7.47 -5.01
N GLY A 190 -2.75 -7.72 -5.21
CA GLY A 190 -1.68 -7.05 -4.45
C GLY A 190 -1.57 -5.57 -4.78
N ILE A 191 -1.72 -5.20 -6.05
CA ILE A 191 -1.73 -3.79 -6.49
C ILE A 191 -2.91 -3.03 -5.86
N LYS A 192 -4.05 -3.70 -5.71
CA LYS A 192 -5.29 -3.14 -5.14
C LYS A 192 -5.29 -3.05 -3.61
N LEU A 193 -4.28 -3.58 -2.91
CA LEU A 193 -4.12 -3.33 -1.48
C LEU A 193 -3.93 -1.84 -1.21
N PRO A 194 -4.31 -1.31 -0.04
CA PRO A 194 -4.11 0.10 0.30
C PRO A 194 -2.62 0.45 0.39
N LEU A 195 -2.30 1.73 0.21
CA LEU A 195 -1.03 2.33 0.61
C LEU A 195 -1.01 2.53 2.13
N ASN A 196 0.16 2.62 2.76
CA ASN A 196 0.28 2.98 4.18
C ASN A 196 -0.30 4.38 4.44
N SER A 197 -0.24 5.30 3.47
CA SER A 197 -0.86 6.63 3.60
C SER A 197 -2.39 6.60 3.57
N GLU A 198 -2.99 5.51 3.05
CA GLU A 198 -4.44 5.33 2.92
C GLU A 198 -5.05 4.60 4.13
N LEU A 199 -4.21 4.00 4.98
CA LEU A 199 -4.63 3.31 6.20
C LEU A 199 -4.71 4.30 7.38
N ASN A 200 -5.75 4.15 8.21
CA ASN A 200 -5.94 4.96 9.41
C ASN A 200 -5.81 4.11 10.68
N CYS A 201 -5.12 4.65 11.68
CA CYS A 201 -4.97 4.05 12.99
C CYS A 201 -6.31 3.73 13.67
N ASP A 202 -7.35 4.55 13.41
CA ASP A 202 -8.69 4.34 13.97
C ASP A 202 -9.42 3.12 13.39
N ASP A 203 -8.99 2.64 12.21
CA ASP A 203 -9.59 1.45 11.57
C ASP A 203 -9.00 0.14 12.12
N PHE A 204 -7.86 0.23 12.83
CA PHE A 204 -7.19 -0.92 13.41
C PHE A 204 -7.84 -1.39 14.71
N THR A 205 -7.88 -2.70 14.87
CA THR A 205 -8.29 -3.36 16.11
C THR A 205 -7.20 -3.24 17.19
N GLU A 206 -7.44 -3.80 18.38
CA GLU A 206 -6.41 -3.92 19.43
C GLU A 206 -5.29 -4.90 19.04
N SER A 207 -5.59 -5.89 18.20
CA SER A 207 -4.63 -6.89 17.73
C SER A 207 -4.04 -6.55 16.36
N VAL A 208 -2.86 -7.09 16.09
CA VAL A 208 -2.32 -7.16 14.72
C VAL A 208 -3.28 -7.97 13.85
N SER A 209 -3.60 -7.47 12.65
CA SER A 209 -4.61 -8.09 11.78
C SER A 209 -4.42 -7.72 10.30
N GLY A 210 -5.16 -8.40 9.42
CA GLY A 210 -5.21 -8.14 7.97
C GLY A 210 -5.48 -6.69 7.57
N LYS A 211 -6.09 -5.88 8.45
CA LYS A 211 -6.33 -4.45 8.22
C LYS A 211 -5.07 -3.61 8.06
N MET A 212 -3.92 -4.11 8.49
CA MET A 212 -2.62 -3.44 8.34
C MET A 212 -1.93 -3.80 7.02
N LYS A 213 -2.49 -4.72 6.22
CA LYS A 213 -1.88 -5.12 4.94
C LYS A 213 -1.91 -3.97 3.96
N SER A 214 -0.79 -3.79 3.28
CA SER A 214 -0.61 -2.77 2.25
C SER A 214 0.25 -3.28 1.11
N VAL A 215 0.32 -2.50 0.03
CA VAL A 215 1.27 -2.74 -1.06
C VAL A 215 2.70 -2.75 -0.51
N SER A 216 3.05 -1.80 0.38
CA SER A 216 4.38 -1.72 1.00
C SER A 216 4.72 -2.96 1.81
N MET A 217 3.75 -3.51 2.54
CA MET A 217 3.94 -4.76 3.29
C MET A 217 4.22 -5.94 2.35
N THR A 218 3.53 -5.96 1.20
CA THR A 218 3.76 -6.97 0.16
C THR A 218 5.16 -6.84 -0.43
N ILE A 219 5.63 -5.63 -0.73
CA ILE A 219 7.02 -5.41 -1.18
C ILE A 219 8.02 -5.97 -0.14
N LEU A 220 7.79 -5.77 1.15
CA LEU A 220 8.68 -6.28 2.20
C LEU A 220 8.70 -7.80 2.22
N HIS A 221 7.53 -8.43 2.18
CA HIS A 221 7.41 -9.88 2.07
C HIS A 221 8.17 -10.43 0.85
N GLU A 222 7.90 -9.89 -0.34
CA GLU A 222 8.56 -10.33 -1.58
C GLU A 222 10.08 -10.09 -1.57
N SER A 223 10.53 -9.02 -0.91
CA SER A 223 11.97 -8.75 -0.75
C SER A 223 12.67 -9.85 0.02
N THR A 224 12.01 -10.47 1.01
CA THR A 224 12.63 -11.53 1.81
C THR A 224 12.86 -12.82 1.04
N HIS A 225 12.04 -13.10 0.02
CA HIS A 225 12.22 -14.26 -0.86
C HIS A 225 13.46 -14.16 -1.76
N TYR A 226 14.06 -12.99 -1.93
CA TYR A 226 15.22 -12.82 -2.80
C TYR A 226 16.51 -13.33 -2.13
N ASP A 227 17.19 -14.31 -2.74
CA ASP A 227 18.46 -14.89 -2.26
C ASP A 227 19.55 -13.82 -2.01
N GLY A 228 19.48 -12.70 -2.73
CA GLY A 228 20.39 -11.57 -2.55
C GLY A 228 20.22 -10.84 -1.20
N ILE A 229 19.12 -11.02 -0.48
CA ILE A 229 18.89 -10.42 0.84
C ILE A 229 19.54 -11.23 1.94
N ASP A 230 19.24 -12.53 2.12
CA ASP A 230 19.88 -13.30 3.21
C ASP A 230 20.20 -14.76 2.87
N GLY A 231 20.14 -15.12 1.58
CA GLY A 231 20.40 -16.48 1.09
C GLY A 231 19.20 -17.41 1.28
N THR A 232 19.47 -18.71 1.42
CA THR A 232 18.47 -19.79 1.32
C THR A 232 17.78 -20.17 2.64
N ASP A 233 18.06 -19.47 3.75
CA ASP A 233 17.71 -19.97 5.09
C ASP A 233 16.69 -19.07 5.84
N PHE A 234 16.47 -17.83 5.38
CA PHE A 234 15.67 -16.82 6.08
C PHE A 234 14.68 -16.15 5.13
N GLY A 235 13.40 -16.14 5.50
CA GLY A 235 12.34 -15.49 4.70
C GLY A 235 12.13 -16.08 3.30
N ILE A 236 12.46 -17.35 3.11
CA ILE A 236 12.42 -18.05 1.81
C ILE A 236 11.11 -18.78 1.51
N ASP A 237 10.20 -18.89 2.50
CA ASP A 237 9.01 -19.71 2.39
C ASP A 237 7.73 -18.96 2.80
N ASP A 238 6.62 -19.40 2.24
CA ASP A 238 5.26 -19.05 2.62
C ASP A 238 4.60 -20.14 3.50
N GLU A 239 5.30 -21.24 3.77
CA GLU A 239 4.82 -22.33 4.61
C GLU A 239 4.40 -21.83 6.01
N GLY A 240 3.32 -22.40 6.53
CA GLY A 240 2.75 -22.04 7.83
C GLY A 240 1.65 -20.97 7.78
N GLY A 241 1.56 -20.20 6.68
CA GLY A 241 0.39 -19.40 6.30
C GLY A 241 0.62 -17.89 6.25
N ASN A 242 -0.32 -17.19 5.61
CA ASN A 242 -0.12 -15.80 5.14
C ASN A 242 -0.90 -14.76 5.97
N SER A 243 -1.64 -15.21 7.00
CA SER A 243 -2.38 -14.36 7.92
C SER A 243 -1.57 -14.06 9.18
N ALA A 244 -1.87 -12.96 9.86
CA ALA A 244 -1.23 -12.62 11.13
C ALA A 244 -1.34 -13.78 12.14
N SER A 245 -2.54 -14.35 12.30
CA SER A 245 -2.77 -15.49 13.19
C SER A 245 -2.02 -16.74 12.75
N LYS A 246 -1.92 -17.02 11.44
CA LYS A 246 -1.19 -18.19 10.95
C LYS A 246 0.31 -18.05 11.16
N CYS A 247 0.89 -16.91 10.80
CA CYS A 247 2.29 -16.57 11.09
C CYS A 247 2.63 -16.65 12.59
N PHE A 248 1.69 -16.23 13.45
CA PHE A 248 1.83 -16.32 14.89
C PHE A 248 1.81 -17.77 15.39
N GLU A 249 1.01 -18.64 14.78
CA GLU A 249 0.90 -20.07 15.11
C GLU A 249 2.06 -20.93 14.56
N ILE A 250 2.91 -20.42 13.66
CA ILE A 250 4.11 -21.14 13.18
C ILE A 250 5.04 -21.39 14.35
N ASP A 251 5.64 -22.59 14.45
CA ASP A 251 6.57 -22.94 15.51
C ASP A 251 8.02 -23.07 15.00
N GLY A 252 8.98 -22.87 15.92
CA GLY A 252 10.40 -23.17 15.70
C GLY A 252 11.06 -22.41 14.54
N GLU A 253 11.93 -23.12 13.80
CA GLU A 253 12.70 -22.57 12.68
C GLU A 253 11.82 -22.10 11.51
N ALA A 254 10.61 -22.64 11.36
CA ALA A 254 9.71 -22.20 10.31
C ALA A 254 9.31 -20.72 10.45
N LYS A 255 9.35 -20.15 11.67
CA LYS A 255 9.08 -18.70 11.87
C LYS A 255 10.13 -17.81 11.20
N ILE A 256 11.40 -18.19 11.25
CA ILE A 256 12.50 -17.41 10.66
C ILE A 256 12.62 -17.63 9.15
N GLN A 257 12.11 -18.76 8.65
CA GLN A 257 12.01 -19.06 7.22
C GLN A 257 10.78 -18.40 6.56
N ASN A 258 9.74 -18.08 7.34
CA ASN A 258 8.51 -17.51 6.79
C ASN A 258 8.67 -16.02 6.44
N ALA A 259 8.54 -15.67 5.16
CA ALA A 259 8.62 -14.30 4.65
C ALA A 259 7.58 -13.36 5.29
N GLN A 260 6.38 -13.88 5.53
CA GLN A 260 5.27 -13.10 6.08
C GLN A 260 5.49 -12.71 7.55
N ASN A 261 6.27 -13.47 8.34
CA ASN A 261 6.66 -13.08 9.70
C ASN A 261 7.52 -11.81 9.74
N TYR A 262 8.42 -11.61 8.76
CA TYR A 262 9.18 -10.35 8.61
C TYR A 262 8.26 -9.18 8.30
N ALA A 263 7.35 -9.37 7.35
CA ALA A 263 6.37 -8.36 6.95
C ALA A 263 5.46 -7.95 8.11
N TRP A 264 4.97 -8.92 8.90
CA TRP A 264 4.16 -8.65 10.09
C TRP A 264 4.93 -7.94 11.20
N MET A 265 6.17 -8.36 11.46
CA MET A 265 6.99 -7.69 12.46
C MET A 265 7.25 -6.23 12.10
N ALA A 266 7.62 -5.97 10.84
CA ALA A 266 7.87 -4.62 10.34
C ALA A 266 6.61 -3.74 10.40
N ALA A 267 5.45 -4.28 9.99
CA ALA A 267 4.17 -3.58 10.05
C ALA A 267 3.75 -3.28 11.50
N ASP A 268 3.86 -4.26 12.40
CA ASP A 268 3.58 -4.11 13.83
C ASP A 268 4.48 -3.02 14.45
N ALA A 269 5.78 -3.02 14.15
CA ALA A 269 6.71 -2.01 14.63
C ALA A 269 6.35 -0.61 14.17
N TYR A 270 6.12 -0.45 12.88
CA TYR A 270 5.77 0.84 12.30
C TYR A 270 4.43 1.36 12.82
N TRP A 271 3.38 0.55 12.76
CA TRP A 271 2.04 0.98 13.15
C TRP A 271 1.99 1.23 14.65
N SER A 272 2.72 0.46 15.47
CA SER A 272 2.79 0.72 16.90
C SER A 272 3.32 2.12 17.19
N ALA A 273 4.42 2.50 16.51
CA ALA A 273 5.02 3.82 16.64
C ALA A 273 4.11 4.92 16.08
N LYS A 274 3.58 4.74 14.86
CA LYS A 274 2.74 5.75 14.17
C LYS A 274 1.42 5.99 14.90
N CYS A 275 0.76 4.93 15.36
CA CYS A 275 -0.51 5.01 16.06
C CYS A 275 -0.36 5.24 17.57
N LYS A 276 0.89 5.25 18.09
CA LYS A 276 1.19 5.34 19.53
C LYS A 276 0.40 4.31 20.34
N LYS A 277 0.36 3.09 19.81
CA LYS A 277 -0.45 1.97 20.31
C LYS A 277 0.43 0.73 20.37
N GLU A 278 0.30 -0.08 21.41
CA GLU A 278 0.92 -1.40 21.44
C GLU A 278 -0.12 -2.43 21.01
N PHE A 279 0.09 -3.08 19.86
CA PHE A 279 -0.84 -4.10 19.39
C PHE A 279 -0.61 -5.42 20.12
N VAL A 280 -1.72 -6.08 20.48
CA VAL A 280 -1.68 -7.42 21.06
C VAL A 280 -1.58 -8.50 19.97
N ASP A 281 -1.33 -9.73 20.41
CA ASP A 281 -1.20 -10.88 19.53
C ASP A 281 -2.47 -11.08 18.67
N PRO A 282 -2.31 -11.56 17.42
CA PRO A 282 -3.45 -11.85 16.56
C PRO A 282 -4.34 -12.94 17.19
N PRO A 283 -5.67 -12.83 17.14
CA PRO A 283 -6.53 -13.81 17.77
C PRO A 283 -6.42 -15.18 17.06
N PRO A 284 -6.34 -16.30 17.80
CA PRO A 284 -6.17 -17.63 17.20
C PRO A 284 -7.26 -17.97 16.19
N GLY A 285 -6.89 -18.69 15.12
CA GLY A 285 -7.83 -19.12 14.10
C GLY A 285 -8.51 -17.99 13.31
N THR A 286 -8.04 -16.74 13.45
CA THR A 286 -8.48 -15.66 12.56
C THR A 286 -7.87 -15.89 11.18
N THR A 287 -8.68 -16.49 10.31
CA THR A 287 -8.40 -16.42 8.90
C THR A 287 -8.44 -14.95 8.50
N ASP A 288 -7.59 -14.60 7.56
CA ASP A 288 -7.67 -13.43 6.68
C ASP A 288 -9.03 -13.29 5.95
N ASN A 289 -10.13 -13.88 6.40
CA ASN A 289 -11.46 -13.57 5.88
C ASN A 289 -11.95 -12.18 6.36
N ASP A 290 -11.24 -11.55 7.30
CA ASP A 290 -11.26 -10.08 7.50
C ASP A 290 -10.37 -9.34 6.46
N ASP A 291 -9.65 -10.06 5.56
CA ASP A 291 -9.07 -9.54 4.30
C ASP A 291 -10.12 -9.36 3.20
N THR A 292 -11.42 -9.47 3.52
CA THR A 292 -12.24 -8.36 3.08
C THR A 292 -11.84 -7.13 3.90
N VAL A 293 -10.59 -6.65 3.73
CA VAL A 293 -10.44 -5.24 3.40
C VAL A 293 -11.56 -5.09 2.39
N ASN A 294 -12.59 -4.32 2.72
CA ASN A 294 -13.42 -3.77 1.67
C ASN A 294 -12.38 -2.99 0.87
N ILE A 295 -11.67 -3.68 -0.05
CA ILE A 295 -11.01 -3.10 -1.20
C ILE A 295 -12.18 -2.27 -1.69
N PRO A 296 -12.15 -0.94 -1.48
CA PRO A 296 -13.31 -0.11 -1.79
C PRO A 296 -13.74 -0.56 -3.17
N GLY A 297 -14.94 -1.13 -3.28
CA GLY A 297 -15.23 -2.13 -4.31
C GLY A 297 -14.83 -1.63 -5.69
N ASP A 298 -13.82 -2.25 -6.31
CA ASP A 298 -12.98 -1.61 -7.33
C ASP A 298 -12.51 -0.21 -6.88
N LEU A 299 -11.18 -0.02 -6.74
CA LEU A 299 -10.62 1.34 -6.67
C LEU A 299 -11.34 2.17 -7.73
N PRO A 300 -12.05 3.26 -7.35
CA PRO A 300 -12.98 3.89 -8.26
C PRO A 300 -12.22 4.19 -9.54
N SER A 301 -12.72 3.72 -10.67
CA SER A 301 -12.16 3.95 -12.01
C SER A 301 -12.35 5.42 -12.43
N GLY A 302 -12.19 6.31 -11.47
CA GLY A 302 -12.70 7.65 -11.47
C GLY A 302 -12.01 8.48 -10.39
N PRO A 303 -12.34 9.76 -10.37
CA PRO A 303 -11.64 10.77 -9.57
C PRO A 303 -11.69 10.45 -8.08
N THR A 304 -10.54 10.60 -7.40
CA THR A 304 -10.41 10.41 -5.94
C THR A 304 -10.37 11.74 -5.20
N LYS A 305 -10.10 12.83 -5.91
CA LYS A 305 -10.03 14.19 -5.38
C LYS A 305 -11.01 15.09 -6.12
N ALA A 306 -11.20 16.29 -5.61
CA ALA A 306 -12.08 17.27 -6.23
C ALA A 306 -11.73 18.70 -5.84
N LEU A 307 -12.17 19.63 -6.68
CA LEU A 307 -12.50 20.99 -6.28
C LEU A 307 -14.00 21.05 -5.99
N THR A 308 -14.39 21.27 -4.74
CA THR A 308 -15.80 21.49 -4.37
C THR A 308 -16.08 22.97 -4.20
N ILE A 309 -17.17 23.44 -4.80
CA ILE A 309 -17.63 24.82 -4.78
C ILE A 309 -18.92 24.90 -3.98
N VAL A 310 -18.92 25.73 -2.94
CA VAL A 310 -20.02 25.91 -2.00
C VAL A 310 -20.52 27.35 -2.09
N ALA A 311 -21.84 27.51 -2.14
CA ALA A 311 -22.47 28.81 -1.92
C ALA A 311 -22.77 28.99 -0.43
N GLU A 312 -22.30 30.09 0.16
CA GLU A 312 -22.67 30.54 1.50
C GLU A 312 -23.55 31.79 1.41
N ALA A 313 -24.61 31.84 2.20
CA ALA A 313 -25.47 33.01 2.33
C ALA A 313 -25.88 33.21 3.80
N GLU A 314 -26.21 34.46 4.14
CA GLU A 314 -26.79 34.76 5.44
C GLU A 314 -28.28 34.40 5.48
N LEU A 315 -28.69 33.78 6.58
CA LEU A 315 -30.08 33.53 6.90
C LEU A 315 -30.78 34.87 7.15
N LEU A 316 -31.57 35.33 6.19
CA LEU A 316 -32.53 36.40 6.43
C LEU A 316 -33.54 35.88 7.46
N SER A 317 -33.61 36.54 8.62
CA SER A 317 -34.37 36.14 9.80
C SER A 317 -35.91 36.04 9.60
N SER A 318 -36.41 36.25 8.39
CA SER A 318 -37.82 36.54 8.11
C SER A 318 -38.51 35.59 7.13
N PHE A 319 -37.86 34.54 6.61
CA PHE A 319 -38.48 33.62 5.65
C PHE A 319 -38.41 32.14 6.08
N PRO A 320 -39.48 31.60 6.70
CA PRO A 320 -39.64 30.16 6.88
C PRO A 320 -40.01 29.51 5.53
N GLY A 321 -39.02 28.96 4.83
CA GLY A 321 -39.18 28.28 3.54
C GLY A 321 -38.23 28.82 2.48
N ILE A 322 -36.97 28.39 2.53
CA ILE A 322 -35.90 28.91 1.68
C ILE A 322 -36.04 28.34 0.26
N THR A 323 -36.51 29.16 -0.67
CA THR A 323 -36.24 28.98 -2.10
C THR A 323 -35.10 29.92 -2.47
N PHE A 324 -34.23 29.51 -3.42
CA PHE A 324 -33.00 30.22 -3.84
C PHE A 324 -33.19 31.71 -4.21
N GLY A 325 -34.43 32.16 -4.41
CA GLY A 325 -34.77 33.51 -4.85
C GLY A 325 -34.59 34.62 -3.81
N GLY A 326 -34.00 34.35 -2.64
CA GLY A 326 -33.85 35.32 -1.54
C GLY A 326 -32.43 35.71 -1.16
N TRP A 327 -31.40 35.21 -1.85
CA TRP A 327 -30.01 35.57 -1.53
C TRP A 327 -29.61 36.82 -2.30
N GLU A 328 -29.58 37.99 -1.66
CA GLU A 328 -29.08 39.23 -2.28
C GLU A 328 -27.58 39.14 -2.58
N THR A 329 -26.85 38.49 -1.67
CA THR A 329 -25.41 38.26 -1.75
C THR A 329 -25.12 36.78 -1.53
N THR A 330 -24.21 36.23 -2.32
CA THR A 330 -23.68 34.88 -2.13
C THR A 330 -22.16 34.95 -2.04
N THR A 331 -21.60 34.29 -1.04
CA THR A 331 -20.15 34.05 -0.94
C THR A 331 -19.84 32.66 -1.50
N TRP A 332 -19.17 32.62 -2.64
CA TRP A 332 -18.66 31.39 -3.24
C TRP A 332 -17.37 30.98 -2.56
N LYS A 333 -17.31 29.73 -2.09
CA LYS A 333 -16.15 29.17 -1.40
C LYS A 333 -15.64 27.95 -2.13
N PHE A 334 -14.32 27.89 -2.31
CA PHE A 334 -13.63 26.85 -3.07
C PHE A 334 -12.80 25.99 -2.13
N PHE A 335 -12.93 24.67 -2.21
CA PHE A 335 -12.24 23.71 -1.33
C PHE A 335 -11.57 22.61 -2.13
N ALA A 336 -10.35 22.22 -1.70
CA ALA A 336 -9.77 20.94 -2.06
C ALA A 336 -10.41 19.85 -1.18
N THR A 337 -11.02 18.86 -1.80
CA THR A 337 -11.77 17.78 -1.14
C THR A 337 -11.39 16.42 -1.71
N ASP A 338 -11.62 15.36 -0.92
CA ASP A 338 -11.72 14.03 -1.50
C ASP A 338 -13.04 13.93 -2.27
N TYR A 339 -13.02 13.29 -3.45
CA TYR A 339 -14.21 13.17 -4.29
C TYR A 339 -15.34 12.48 -3.54
N GLY A 340 -16.55 13.04 -3.64
CA GLY A 340 -17.75 12.52 -2.97
C GLY A 340 -17.85 12.80 -1.46
N LYS A 341 -16.87 13.50 -0.85
CA LYS A 341 -16.96 13.93 0.55
C LYS A 341 -17.58 15.31 0.69
N THR A 342 -18.43 15.50 1.71
CA THR A 342 -19.07 16.79 1.97
C THR A 342 -18.08 17.77 2.61
N VAL A 343 -18.19 19.05 2.24
CA VAL A 343 -17.34 20.13 2.78
C VAL A 343 -17.71 20.48 4.23
N ASN A 344 -18.98 20.34 4.60
CA ASN A 344 -19.52 20.77 5.90
C ASN A 344 -19.04 22.20 6.26
N CYS A 345 -18.86 22.50 7.55
CA CYS A 345 -18.47 23.82 8.03
C CYS A 345 -16.95 24.07 8.10
N ARG A 346 -16.14 23.35 7.32
CA ARG A 346 -14.67 23.52 7.33
C ARG A 346 -14.23 24.96 6.95
N THR A 347 -13.06 25.39 7.39
CA THR A 347 -12.59 26.79 7.30
C THR A 347 -11.32 26.97 6.47
N ASP A 348 -10.72 25.88 6.01
CA ASP A 348 -9.56 25.80 5.14
C ASP A 348 -9.96 26.02 3.67
N ILE A 349 -10.37 27.25 3.41
CA ILE A 349 -10.92 27.69 2.14
C ILE A 349 -9.78 28.13 1.22
N LEU A 350 -9.76 27.63 -0.01
CA LEU A 350 -8.74 28.02 -1.00
C LEU A 350 -8.96 29.44 -1.50
N LYS A 351 -10.23 29.80 -1.72
CA LYS A 351 -10.66 31.11 -2.20
C LYS A 351 -12.09 31.37 -1.78
N GLU A 352 -12.36 32.63 -1.48
CA GLU A 352 -13.71 33.17 -1.33
C GLU A 352 -13.94 34.26 -2.37
N GLU A 353 -15.15 34.32 -2.91
CA GLU A 353 -15.60 35.39 -3.80
C GLU A 353 -17.04 35.77 -3.45
N GLU A 354 -17.26 37.04 -3.16
CA GLU A 354 -18.60 37.56 -2.90
C GLU A 354 -19.23 38.05 -4.21
N THR A 355 -20.50 37.73 -4.43
CA THR A 355 -21.23 38.16 -5.61
C THR A 355 -22.62 38.62 -5.22
N GLN A 356 -23.02 39.80 -5.73
CA GLN A 356 -24.41 40.23 -5.70
C GLN A 356 -25.20 39.42 -6.72
N GLN A 357 -26.17 38.65 -6.25
CA GLN A 357 -26.93 37.77 -7.12
C GLN A 357 -27.89 38.58 -7.98
N ASN A 358 -27.67 38.53 -9.28
CA ASN A 358 -28.67 38.94 -10.24
C ASN A 358 -29.28 37.68 -10.84
N LEU A 359 -30.39 37.20 -10.27
CA LEU A 359 -31.06 35.96 -10.67
C LEU A 359 -31.44 35.92 -12.17
N THR A 360 -31.48 37.07 -12.85
CA THR A 360 -31.76 37.15 -14.29
C THR A 360 -30.52 37.12 -15.17
N LYS A 361 -29.31 37.30 -14.60
CA LYS A 361 -28.06 37.46 -15.34
C LYS A 361 -26.93 36.54 -14.92
N GLN A 362 -26.91 36.05 -13.68
CA GLN A 362 -25.81 35.25 -13.16
C GLN A 362 -26.32 34.40 -12.00
N LEU A 363 -26.14 33.08 -12.10
CA LEU A 363 -26.55 32.13 -11.06
C LEU A 363 -25.35 31.52 -10.33
N PHE A 364 -24.19 31.49 -11.00
CA PHE A 364 -22.99 30.75 -10.59
C PHE A 364 -21.76 31.68 -10.55
N PRO A 365 -20.64 31.27 -9.93
CA PRO A 365 -19.46 32.13 -9.82
C PRO A 365 -18.93 32.42 -11.23
N PHE A 366 -19.03 33.68 -11.67
CA PHE A 366 -18.55 34.10 -12.99
C PHE A 366 -17.08 34.50 -12.88
N GLY A 367 -16.25 33.97 -13.76
CA GLY A 367 -14.88 34.42 -13.94
C GLY A 367 -13.88 33.29 -14.02
N VAL A 368 -12.65 33.65 -13.68
CA VAL A 368 -11.46 32.80 -13.76
C VAL A 368 -10.73 32.88 -12.42
N TYR A 369 -10.55 31.73 -11.78
CA TYR A 369 -10.01 31.63 -10.42
C TYR A 369 -8.83 30.67 -10.41
N ASN A 370 -7.68 31.13 -9.93
CA ASN A 370 -6.44 30.34 -9.88
C ASN A 370 -6.24 29.74 -8.50
N PHE A 371 -5.78 28.48 -8.44
CA PHE A 371 -5.54 27.73 -7.22
C PHE A 371 -4.25 26.91 -7.32
N GLN A 372 -3.72 26.51 -6.17
CA GLN A 372 -2.83 25.36 -6.08
C GLN A 372 -3.65 24.18 -5.56
N LEU A 373 -3.89 23.16 -6.39
CA LEU A 373 -4.60 21.95 -6.01
C LEU A 373 -3.65 20.76 -6.09
N TYR A 374 -3.47 20.05 -4.98
CA TYR A 374 -2.70 18.80 -4.93
C TYR A 374 -1.29 18.92 -5.52
N GLY A 375 -0.63 20.06 -5.29
CA GLY A 375 0.71 20.31 -5.83
C GLY A 375 0.74 20.85 -7.27
N GLU A 376 -0.41 20.96 -7.95
CA GLU A 376 -0.52 21.48 -9.32
C GLU A 376 -1.19 22.86 -9.39
N ALA A 377 -0.74 23.71 -10.32
CA ALA A 377 -1.37 24.99 -10.59
C ALA A 377 -2.62 24.79 -11.45
N CYS A 378 -3.77 25.22 -10.93
CA CYS A 378 -5.07 24.99 -11.54
C CYS A 378 -5.87 26.28 -11.71
N GLN A 379 -6.81 26.27 -12.65
CA GLN A 379 -7.67 27.40 -12.97
C GLN A 379 -9.11 26.94 -13.18
N TYR A 380 -10.03 27.36 -12.33
CA TYR A 380 -11.46 27.21 -12.56
C TYR A 380 -11.98 28.34 -13.44
N ARG A 381 -12.78 28.00 -14.46
CA ARG A 381 -13.38 28.93 -15.41
C ARG A 381 -14.89 28.71 -15.47
N ASN A 382 -15.66 29.78 -15.35
CA ASN A 382 -17.10 29.72 -15.51
C ASN A 382 -17.66 31.03 -16.06
N ASN A 383 -18.66 30.93 -16.94
CA ASN A 383 -19.37 32.04 -17.55
C ASN A 383 -20.62 32.48 -16.77
N GLY A 384 -20.81 31.97 -15.54
CA GLY A 384 -21.92 32.32 -14.65
C GLY A 384 -23.24 31.62 -14.96
N HIS A 385 -23.28 30.79 -16.02
CA HIS A 385 -24.46 30.08 -16.50
C HIS A 385 -24.29 28.56 -16.57
N THR A 386 -23.07 28.04 -16.39
CA THR A 386 -22.78 26.60 -16.34
C THR A 386 -22.14 26.21 -15.01
N THR A 387 -21.86 24.93 -14.81
CA THR A 387 -21.11 24.41 -13.65
C THR A 387 -19.63 24.82 -13.67
N GLY A 388 -19.12 25.28 -14.82
CA GLY A 388 -17.72 25.63 -15.04
C GLY A 388 -16.82 24.42 -15.38
N ARG A 389 -15.53 24.70 -15.55
CA ARG A 389 -14.49 23.69 -15.84
C ARG A 389 -13.21 24.02 -15.05
N LEU A 390 -12.47 23.00 -14.65
CA LEU A 390 -11.20 23.11 -13.94
C LEU A 390 -10.06 22.71 -14.88
N ILE A 391 -9.11 23.62 -15.10
CA ILE A 391 -7.95 23.41 -15.96
C ILE A 391 -6.71 23.26 -15.08
N CYS A 392 -6.06 22.09 -15.10
CA CYS A 392 -4.85 21.81 -14.33
C CYS A 392 -3.80 21.23 -15.30
N GLY A 393 -2.77 22.02 -15.63
CA GLY A 393 -1.82 21.63 -16.67
C GLY A 393 -2.55 21.37 -18.00
N ASP A 394 -2.38 20.16 -18.54
CA ASP A 394 -3.04 19.71 -19.78
C ASP A 394 -4.43 19.08 -19.54
N LYS A 395 -4.89 18.98 -18.29
CA LYS A 395 -6.19 18.41 -17.94
C LYS A 395 -7.28 19.48 -18.04
N ASP A 396 -8.36 19.16 -18.75
CA ASP A 396 -9.58 19.95 -18.81
C ASP A 396 -10.74 19.16 -18.19
N ILE A 397 -11.01 19.42 -16.90
CA ILE A 397 -11.94 18.68 -16.07
C ILE A 397 -13.29 19.40 -16.04
N GLU A 398 -14.35 18.70 -16.45
CA GLU A 398 -15.71 19.23 -16.38
C GLU A 398 -16.25 19.17 -14.94
N CYS A 399 -16.83 20.28 -14.47
CA CYS A 399 -17.49 20.30 -13.17
C CYS A 399 -18.94 19.85 -13.32
N THR A 400 -19.46 19.13 -12.34
CA THR A 400 -20.85 18.68 -12.29
C THR A 400 -21.55 19.25 -11.06
N VAL A 401 -22.88 19.16 -11.02
CA VAL A 401 -23.63 19.48 -9.80
C VAL A 401 -23.18 18.55 -8.68
N ASP A 402 -22.89 19.10 -7.50
CA ASP A 402 -22.36 18.32 -6.40
C ASP A 402 -23.34 17.18 -6.03
N PRO A 403 -22.91 15.91 -6.00
CA PRO A 403 -23.81 14.79 -5.70
C PRO A 403 -24.31 14.80 -4.24
N GLY A 404 -23.56 15.43 -3.33
CA GLY A 404 -24.00 15.69 -1.95
C GLY A 404 -25.12 16.74 -1.86
N SER A 405 -25.44 17.41 -2.98
CA SER A 405 -26.64 18.25 -3.08
C SER A 405 -27.93 17.44 -3.18
N THR A 406 -27.92 16.11 -3.15
CA THR A 406 -29.16 15.33 -3.03
C THR A 406 -28.91 14.01 -2.29
N ASN A 407 -29.25 13.90 -1.00
CA ASN A 407 -29.39 12.57 -0.39
C ASN A 407 -30.53 12.50 0.64
N PRO A 408 -31.63 11.74 0.38
CA PRO A 408 -31.83 10.93 -0.82
C PRO A 408 -32.00 11.79 -2.08
N PRO A 409 -31.68 11.25 -3.27
CA PRO A 409 -31.88 11.92 -4.54
C PRO A 409 -33.37 12.18 -4.77
N SER A 410 -33.83 13.36 -4.36
CA SER A 410 -35.17 13.84 -4.61
C SER A 410 -35.20 14.55 -5.96
N ALA A 411 -36.21 14.23 -6.77
CA ALA A 411 -36.45 14.87 -8.05
C ALA A 411 -36.89 16.35 -7.93
N SER A 412 -36.96 16.89 -6.71
CA SER A 412 -37.34 18.27 -6.43
C SER A 412 -36.09 19.13 -6.18
N PRO A 413 -35.92 20.28 -6.88
CA PRO A 413 -34.81 21.23 -6.68
C PRO A 413 -34.64 21.79 -5.24
N GLY A 414 -35.55 21.45 -4.31
CA GLY A 414 -35.57 21.93 -2.92
C GLY A 414 -34.82 21.08 -1.89
N ASP A 415 -34.47 19.82 -2.20
CA ASP A 415 -33.87 18.89 -1.22
C ASP A 415 -32.33 18.88 -1.26
N LYS A 416 -31.76 20.08 -1.33
CA LYS A 416 -30.31 20.24 -1.37
C LYS A 416 -29.71 20.18 0.04
N GLY A 417 -28.59 19.45 0.19
CA GLY A 417 -27.85 19.22 1.43
C GLY A 417 -27.27 20.50 2.06
N ASN A 418 -28.14 21.38 2.53
CA ASN A 418 -27.80 22.62 3.19
C ASN A 418 -27.34 22.32 4.61
N TYR A 419 -26.27 22.99 5.05
CA TYR A 419 -25.79 22.89 6.42
C TYR A 419 -25.60 24.27 7.04
N LYS A 420 -25.95 24.39 8.33
CA LYS A 420 -25.82 25.62 9.11
C LYS A 420 -24.41 25.71 9.69
N CYS A 421 -23.70 26.79 9.39
CA CYS A 421 -22.37 27.06 9.92
C CYS A 421 -22.42 28.27 10.83
N GLY A 422 -22.80 28.04 12.08
CA GLY A 422 -23.13 29.07 13.06
C GLY A 422 -24.59 29.53 12.96
N ASP A 423 -24.92 30.59 13.69
CA ASP A 423 -26.32 31.00 13.91
C ASP A 423 -27.00 31.63 12.69
N LYS A 424 -26.21 32.18 11.76
CA LYS A 424 -26.71 33.03 10.67
C LYS A 424 -26.25 32.63 9.28
N ARG A 425 -25.47 31.56 9.12
CA ARG A 425 -24.94 31.19 7.80
C ARG A 425 -25.40 29.82 7.38
N ILE A 426 -25.88 29.72 6.15
CA ILE A 426 -26.14 28.46 5.49
C ILE A 426 -25.14 28.30 4.36
N ARG A 427 -24.65 27.08 4.24
CA ARG A 427 -23.82 26.65 3.13
C ARG A 427 -24.53 25.55 2.35
N GLN A 428 -24.26 25.56 1.05
CA GLN A 428 -24.85 24.63 0.11
C GLN A 428 -23.78 24.18 -0.89
N PRO A 429 -23.50 22.87 -0.99
CA PRO A 429 -22.68 22.33 -2.07
C PRO A 429 -23.36 22.59 -3.40
N MET A 430 -22.65 23.23 -4.32
CA MET A 430 -23.17 23.59 -5.63
C MET A 430 -22.55 22.72 -6.71
N PHE A 431 -21.23 22.68 -6.76
CA PHE A 431 -20.49 22.00 -7.81
C PHE A 431 -19.32 21.21 -7.27
N THR A 432 -18.97 20.16 -8.01
CA THR A 432 -17.73 19.43 -7.80
C THR A 432 -17.05 19.22 -9.16
N CYS A 433 -15.77 19.59 -9.25
CA CYS A 433 -14.90 19.31 -10.39
C CYS A 433 -14.00 18.15 -10.00
N PRO A 434 -14.23 16.95 -10.54
CA PRO A 434 -13.66 15.77 -9.95
C PRO A 434 -12.28 15.51 -10.59
N TYR A 435 -11.26 15.59 -9.73
CA TYR A 435 -9.84 15.70 -10.08
C TYR A 435 -9.13 14.36 -10.09
#